data_AF-A0A0M8VHR9-F1
#
_entry.id   AF-A0A0M8VHR9-F1
#
_cell.length_a   1.000
_cell.length_b   1.000
_cell.length_c   1.000
_cell.angle_alpha   90.00
_cell.angle_beta   90.00
_cell.angle_gamma   90.00
#
_symmetry.space_group_name_H-M   'P 1'
#
loop_
_entity.id
_entity.type
_entity.pdbx_description
1 polymer ?
#
loop_
_entity_poly.entity_id
_entity_poly.type
_entity_poly.pdbx_seq_one_letter_code
_entity_poly.pdbx_strand_id
1 'polypeptide(L)'
;MVAPLAVRRASRWQDSVRLLLLIDAAAKPLAQDEDVPAATAGVVHTQVRLQKLDFWVRYPDYLAFELMNEYETAPDEEGLLSLASDILDSEEPDLRRFPMLRHKFGAFEELDDALAPLVERGLIRKTQVLGRSGQKRVVEHLYFLLERGREVARSLVQDAPALEWYVKRTQLVVALVDGLGGTQIKNRQYLLSDYADTPWRQYISPITEQARARLRQLKAAAQMPVSDVAQEAS
;
A
#
# COMPACT_ATOMS: atom_id res chain seq x y z
N MET A 1 5.48 35.63 6.18
CA MET A 1 5.76 34.41 5.38
C MET A 1 5.93 33.26 6.35
N VAL A 2 5.01 32.29 6.35
CA VAL A 2 5.14 31.06 7.14
C VAL A 2 6.16 30.19 6.42
N ALA A 3 7.24 29.78 7.09
CA ALA A 3 8.18 28.82 6.52
C ALA A 3 7.40 27.56 6.11
N PRO A 4 7.62 26.98 4.90
CA PRO A 4 6.94 25.76 4.52
C PRO A 4 7.24 24.70 5.59
N LEU A 5 6.19 24.13 6.18
CA LEU A 5 6.30 23.06 7.15
C LEU A 5 7.21 21.97 6.57
N ALA A 6 8.26 21.62 7.30
CA ALA A 6 9.21 20.61 6.85
C ALA A 6 8.45 19.29 6.61
N VAL A 7 8.48 18.80 5.38
CA VAL A 7 7.87 17.52 5.03
C VAL A 7 8.61 16.43 5.80
N ARG A 8 7.89 15.72 6.68
CA ARG A 8 8.46 14.60 7.41
C ARG A 8 8.90 13.52 6.43
N ARG A 9 10.18 13.15 6.50
CA ARG A 9 10.75 12.05 5.71
C ARG A 9 11.15 10.91 6.63
N ALA A 10 10.95 9.69 6.17
CA ALA A 10 11.53 8.53 6.81
C ALA A 10 13.05 8.59 6.64
N SER A 11 13.77 8.06 7.62
CA SER A 11 15.18 7.70 7.40
C SER A 11 15.25 6.52 6.43
N ARG A 12 16.40 6.40 5.74
CA ARG A 12 16.66 5.25 4.86
C ARG A 12 16.35 3.91 5.54
N TRP A 13 16.74 3.74 6.80
CA TRP A 13 16.49 2.51 7.56
C TRP A 13 15.01 2.27 7.85
N GLN A 14 14.23 3.31 8.15
CA GLN A 14 12.77 3.17 8.31
C GLN A 14 12.12 2.73 7.00
N ASP A 15 12.55 3.31 5.87
CA ASP A 15 12.08 2.88 4.56
C ASP A 15 12.48 1.45 4.21
N SER A 16 13.72 1.05 4.52
CA SER A 16 14.18 -0.33 4.33
C SER A 16 13.37 -1.33 5.15
N VAL A 17 13.12 -1.04 6.43
CA VAL A 17 12.31 -1.93 7.29
C VAL A 17 10.88 -2.03 6.76
N ARG A 18 10.25 -0.89 6.44
CA ARG A 18 8.90 -0.87 5.86
C ARG A 18 8.84 -1.65 4.54
N LEU A 19 9.81 -1.47 3.64
CA LEU A 19 9.87 -2.20 2.37
C LEU A 19 10.11 -3.70 2.56
N LEU A 20 10.95 -4.10 3.52
CA LEU A 20 11.17 -5.52 3.82
C LEU A 20 9.87 -6.19 4.29
N LEU A 21 9.16 -5.58 5.24
CA LEU A 21 7.89 -6.09 5.76
C LEU A 21 6.80 -6.13 4.66
N LEU A 22 6.77 -5.10 3.80
CA LEU A 22 5.84 -5.05 2.68
C LEU A 22 6.13 -6.13 1.63
N ILE A 23 7.41 -6.34 1.31
CA ILE A 23 7.83 -7.36 0.35
C ILE A 23 7.59 -8.76 0.91
N ASP A 24 7.82 -9.00 2.22
CA ASP A 24 7.47 -10.29 2.85
C ASP A 24 5.97 -10.58 2.77
N ALA A 25 5.13 -9.57 3.06
CA ALA A 25 3.68 -9.72 2.94
C ALA A 25 3.20 -9.90 1.49
N ALA A 26 3.83 -9.22 0.52
CA ALA A 26 3.36 -9.17 -0.87
C ALA A 26 3.97 -10.26 -1.77
N ALA A 27 5.08 -10.89 -1.36
CA ALA A 27 5.78 -11.87 -2.17
C ALA A 27 4.89 -13.09 -2.45
N LYS A 28 4.72 -13.40 -3.73
CA LYS A 28 3.99 -14.60 -4.16
C LYS A 28 4.93 -15.81 -4.23
N PRO A 29 4.41 -17.04 -4.05
CA PRO A 29 5.16 -18.25 -4.29
C PRO A 29 5.73 -18.28 -5.71
N LEU A 30 6.88 -18.94 -5.85
CA LEU A 30 7.53 -19.13 -7.13
C LEU A 30 6.75 -20.13 -7.99
N ALA A 31 6.70 -19.90 -9.30
CA ALA A 31 6.17 -20.91 -10.21
C ALA A 31 7.11 -22.13 -10.27
N GLN A 32 6.54 -23.31 -10.53
CA GLN A 32 7.37 -24.48 -10.88
C GLN A 32 8.16 -24.12 -12.14
N ASP A 33 9.48 -24.26 -12.09
CA ASP A 33 10.44 -24.03 -13.20
C ASP A 33 10.89 -22.58 -13.45
N GLU A 34 10.65 -21.64 -12.54
CA GLU A 34 11.21 -20.28 -12.67
C GLU A 34 12.72 -20.26 -12.34
N ASP A 35 13.56 -19.76 -13.25
CA ASP A 35 14.99 -19.53 -13.00
C ASP A 35 15.18 -18.32 -12.09
N VAL A 36 15.26 -18.61 -10.79
CA VAL A 36 15.33 -17.60 -9.72
C VAL A 36 16.61 -17.73 -8.91
N PRO A 37 17.00 -16.67 -8.17
CA PRO A 37 18.14 -16.74 -7.26
C PRO A 37 18.01 -17.90 -6.27
N ALA A 38 19.13 -18.51 -5.90
CA ALA A 38 19.16 -19.50 -4.83
C ALA A 38 18.59 -18.93 -3.53
N ALA A 39 17.90 -19.78 -2.74
CA ALA A 39 17.25 -19.41 -1.49
C ALA A 39 16.22 -18.26 -1.65
N THR A 40 15.49 -18.23 -2.76
CA THR A 40 14.35 -17.32 -2.95
C THR A 40 13.11 -17.89 -2.27
N ALA A 41 12.52 -17.07 -1.39
CA ALA A 41 11.33 -17.39 -0.61
C ALA A 41 10.03 -16.98 -1.33
N GLY A 42 10.12 -16.02 -2.26
CA GLY A 42 9.02 -15.53 -3.09
C GLY A 42 9.42 -14.30 -3.90
N VAL A 43 8.50 -13.81 -4.73
CA VAL A 43 8.76 -12.71 -5.66
C VAL A 43 7.63 -11.68 -5.65
N VAL A 44 8.00 -10.39 -5.71
CA VAL A 44 7.09 -9.29 -6.05
C VAL A 44 7.39 -8.83 -7.48
N HIS A 45 6.40 -8.98 -8.35
CA HIS A 45 6.46 -8.53 -9.74
C HIS A 45 6.08 -7.05 -9.87
N THR A 46 6.81 -6.37 -10.74
CA THR A 46 6.64 -4.96 -11.13
C THR A 46 6.88 -3.93 -10.03
N GLN A 47 7.69 -2.91 -10.33
CA GLN A 47 7.91 -1.76 -9.43
C GLN A 47 6.61 -0.98 -9.16
N VAL A 48 5.72 -0.90 -10.16
CA VAL A 48 4.46 -0.18 -10.05
C VAL A 48 3.56 -0.82 -8.99
N ARG A 49 3.46 -2.15 -8.92
CA ARG A 49 2.69 -2.82 -7.86
C ARG A 49 3.26 -2.47 -6.49
N LEU A 50 4.57 -2.63 -6.31
CA LEU A 50 5.24 -2.34 -5.04
C LEU A 50 5.02 -0.90 -4.57
N GLN A 51 5.16 0.10 -5.46
CA GLN A 51 4.94 1.51 -5.12
C GLN A 51 3.49 1.80 -4.72
N LYS A 52 2.51 1.12 -5.30
CA LYS A 52 1.09 1.31 -4.93
C LYS A 52 0.75 0.72 -3.59
N LEU A 53 1.27 -0.46 -3.29
CA LEU A 53 1.13 -1.06 -1.97
C LEU A 53 1.80 -0.17 -0.91
N ASP A 54 3.01 0.32 -1.21
CA ASP A 54 3.73 1.23 -0.32
C ASP A 54 2.95 2.53 -0.08
N PHE A 55 2.30 3.07 -1.11
CA PHE A 55 1.45 4.24 -0.96
C PHE A 55 0.38 4.07 0.11
N TRP A 56 -0.39 2.98 0.11
CA TRP A 56 -1.43 2.76 1.13
C TRP A 56 -0.88 2.50 2.53
N VAL A 57 0.32 1.92 2.64
CA VAL A 57 1.01 1.81 3.94
C VAL A 57 1.41 3.18 4.47
N ARG A 58 1.83 4.10 3.58
CA ARG A 58 2.23 5.47 3.94
C ARG A 58 1.07 6.46 4.06
N TYR A 59 -0.10 6.12 3.53
CA TYR A 59 -1.29 6.97 3.54
C TYR A 59 -2.49 6.17 4.09
N PRO A 60 -2.57 5.97 5.41
CA PRO A 60 -3.63 5.17 6.03
C PRO A 60 -5.05 5.72 5.76
N ASP A 61 -5.19 7.03 5.58
CA ASP A 61 -6.46 7.65 5.20
C ASP A 61 -6.94 7.23 3.80
N TYR A 62 -6.02 7.10 2.84
CA TYR A 62 -6.32 6.52 1.53
C TYR A 62 -6.64 5.02 1.61
N LEU A 63 -6.00 4.28 2.52
CA LEU A 63 -6.33 2.87 2.77
C LEU A 63 -7.75 2.75 3.34
N ALA A 64 -8.10 3.56 4.35
CA ALA A 64 -9.45 3.59 4.92
C ALA A 64 -10.50 3.97 3.87
N PHE A 65 -10.17 4.90 2.97
CA PHE A 65 -11.04 5.24 1.85
C PHE A 65 -11.27 4.06 0.90
N GLU A 66 -10.24 3.27 0.64
CA GLU A 66 -10.37 2.07 -0.19
C GLU A 66 -11.20 0.97 0.49
N LEU A 67 -11.07 0.79 1.81
CA LEU A 67 -11.94 -0.12 2.57
C LEU A 67 -13.42 0.28 2.46
N MET A 68 -13.71 1.59 2.41
CA MET A 68 -15.06 2.09 2.16
C MET A 68 -15.56 1.81 0.73
N ASN A 69 -14.68 1.83 -0.28
CA ASN A 69 -15.03 1.44 -1.64
C ASN A 69 -15.39 -0.06 -1.73
N GLU A 70 -14.63 -0.91 -1.03
CA GLU A 70 -14.94 -2.34 -0.97
C GLU A 70 -16.26 -2.60 -0.26
N TYR A 71 -16.52 -1.91 0.85
CA TYR A 71 -17.81 -2.02 1.55
C TYR A 71 -18.99 -1.67 0.65
N GLU A 72 -18.91 -0.61 -0.14
CA GLU A 72 -20.01 -0.27 -1.07
C GLU A 72 -20.22 -1.32 -2.16
N THR A 73 -19.16 -2.05 -2.54
CA THR A 73 -19.23 -3.12 -3.54
C THR A 73 -19.74 -4.43 -2.94
N ALA A 74 -19.39 -4.71 -1.68
CA ALA A 74 -19.78 -5.89 -0.93
C ALA A 74 -20.15 -5.53 0.53
N PRO A 75 -21.35 -4.96 0.77
CA PRO A 75 -21.76 -4.49 2.11
C PRO A 75 -21.86 -5.60 3.16
N ASP A 76 -22.04 -6.84 2.70
CA ASP A 76 -22.15 -8.03 3.55
C ASP A 76 -20.79 -8.51 4.09
N GLU A 77 -19.67 -7.97 3.58
CA GLU A 77 -18.34 -8.29 4.11
C GLU A 77 -18.13 -7.60 5.45
N GLU A 78 -18.18 -8.39 6.52
CA GLU A 78 -18.11 -7.88 7.89
C GLU A 78 -16.77 -7.19 8.19
N GLY A 79 -16.83 -6.11 8.96
CA GLY A 79 -15.66 -5.47 9.54
C GLY A 79 -14.97 -4.42 8.69
N LEU A 80 -15.30 -4.24 7.40
CA LEU A 80 -14.68 -3.22 6.54
C LEU A 80 -14.83 -1.80 7.08
N LEU A 81 -16.04 -1.40 7.48
CA LEU A 81 -16.29 -0.08 8.11
C LEU A 81 -15.67 0.03 9.51
N SER A 82 -15.49 -1.09 10.22
CA SER A 82 -14.82 -1.10 11.52
C SER A 82 -13.32 -0.81 11.34
N LEU A 83 -12.68 -1.52 10.41
CA LEU A 83 -11.27 -1.31 10.07
C LEU A 83 -11.00 0.12 9.57
N ALA A 84 -11.87 0.65 8.71
CA ALA A 84 -11.77 2.05 8.28
C ALA A 84 -11.88 3.03 9.47
N SER A 85 -12.74 2.74 10.45
CA SER A 85 -12.84 3.52 11.69
C SER A 85 -11.56 3.43 12.52
N ASP A 86 -11.05 2.23 12.77
CA ASP A 86 -9.86 2.02 13.59
C ASP A 86 -8.65 2.78 13.03
N ILE A 87 -8.54 2.84 11.70
CA ILE A 87 -7.51 3.63 11.02
C ILE A 87 -7.74 5.13 11.19
N LEU A 88 -8.96 5.64 10.96
CA LEU A 88 -9.24 7.09 10.93
C LEU A 88 -9.39 7.74 12.32
N ASP A 89 -9.77 6.95 13.32
CA ASP A 89 -9.97 7.37 14.71
C ASP A 89 -8.68 7.25 15.54
N SER A 90 -7.69 6.52 15.04
CA SER A 90 -6.34 6.48 15.62
C SER A 90 -5.45 7.61 15.08
N GLU A 91 -4.26 7.75 15.65
CA GLU A 91 -3.25 8.71 15.19
C GLU A 91 -2.50 8.25 13.92
N GLU A 92 -2.91 7.14 13.30
CA GLU A 92 -2.22 6.57 12.14
C GLU A 92 -2.08 7.54 10.95
N PRO A 93 -3.14 8.27 10.53
CA PRO A 93 -3.05 9.18 9.38
C PRO A 93 -2.02 10.31 9.58
N ASP A 94 -1.76 10.68 10.82
CA ASP A 94 -0.81 11.74 11.19
C ASP A 94 0.60 11.20 11.48
N LEU A 95 0.69 10.17 12.33
CA LEU A 95 1.96 9.65 12.85
C LEU A 95 2.69 8.68 11.90
N ARG A 96 1.97 8.05 10.98
CA ARG A 96 2.55 7.01 10.09
C ARG A 96 2.79 7.51 8.67
N ARG A 97 2.40 8.76 8.38
CA ARG A 97 2.50 9.35 7.06
C ARG A 97 3.92 9.74 6.67
N PHE A 98 4.36 9.21 5.53
CA PHE A 98 5.58 9.61 4.83
C PHE A 98 5.22 10.02 3.40
N PRO A 99 5.17 11.32 3.09
CA PRO A 99 4.61 11.78 1.82
C PRO A 99 5.38 11.27 0.60
N MET A 100 4.64 10.86 -0.43
CA MET A 100 5.19 10.42 -1.72
C MET A 100 4.96 11.49 -2.79
N LEU A 101 5.85 11.52 -3.78
CA LEU A 101 5.71 12.43 -4.92
C LEU A 101 4.71 11.88 -5.93
N ARG A 102 3.91 12.76 -6.51
CA ARG A 102 3.11 12.44 -7.68
C ARG A 102 4.01 12.40 -8.93
N HIS A 103 4.04 11.24 -9.58
CA HIS A 103 4.70 11.05 -10.87
C HIS A 103 3.70 10.64 -11.96
N LYS A 104 4.18 10.46 -13.20
CA LYS A 104 3.35 10.18 -14.39
C LYS A 104 2.35 9.01 -14.21
N PHE A 105 2.72 8.00 -13.42
CA PHE A 105 1.95 6.75 -13.30
C PHE A 105 1.40 6.48 -11.90
N GLY A 106 1.59 7.40 -10.95
CA GLY A 106 1.10 7.27 -9.58
C GLY A 106 2.00 7.96 -8.57
N ALA A 107 1.79 7.62 -7.31
CA ALA A 107 2.73 7.87 -6.22
C ALA A 107 4.08 7.21 -6.52
N PHE A 108 5.17 7.92 -6.27
CA PHE A 108 6.51 7.51 -6.62
C PHE A 108 7.49 7.81 -5.49
N GLU A 109 8.42 6.88 -5.31
CA GLU A 109 9.59 6.95 -4.47
C GLU A 109 10.78 6.35 -5.22
N GLU A 110 11.97 6.92 -5.03
CA GLU A 110 13.23 6.32 -5.50
C GLU A 110 13.60 5.13 -4.60
N LEU A 111 13.21 3.92 -5.01
CA LEU A 111 13.36 2.72 -4.17
C LEU A 111 14.81 2.25 -3.99
N ASP A 112 15.75 2.69 -4.82
CA ASP A 112 17.12 2.15 -4.80
C ASP A 112 17.86 2.41 -3.48
N ASP A 113 17.77 3.62 -2.92
CA ASP A 113 18.43 3.94 -1.65
C ASP A 113 17.83 3.15 -0.47
N ALA A 114 16.50 3.01 -0.44
CA ALA A 114 15.79 2.25 0.59
C ALA A 114 16.03 0.73 0.47
N LEU A 115 16.23 0.20 -0.75
CA LEU A 115 16.50 -1.22 -0.98
C LEU A 115 17.97 -1.60 -0.83
N ALA A 116 18.90 -0.65 -1.03
CA ALA A 116 20.34 -0.90 -0.97
C ALA A 116 20.79 -1.72 0.27
N PRO A 117 20.44 -1.35 1.52
CA PRO A 117 20.88 -2.13 2.68
C PRO A 117 20.23 -3.52 2.76
N LEU A 118 19.04 -3.72 2.18
CA LEU A 118 18.39 -5.03 2.12
C LEU A 118 19.08 -5.93 1.09
N VAL A 119 19.50 -5.36 -0.03
CA VAL A 119 20.25 -6.06 -1.08
C VAL A 119 21.65 -6.43 -0.60
N GLU A 120 22.38 -5.47 -0.02
CA GLU A 120 23.73 -5.67 0.49
C GLU A 120 23.78 -6.78 1.56
N ARG A 121 22.75 -6.87 2.40
CA ARG A 121 22.64 -7.89 3.46
C ARG A 121 22.11 -9.25 2.98
N GLY A 122 21.78 -9.38 1.70
CA GLY A 122 21.21 -10.61 1.14
C GLY A 122 19.83 -10.93 1.69
N LEU A 123 19.01 -9.91 1.98
CA LEU A 123 17.61 -10.09 2.38
C LEU A 123 16.68 -10.05 1.16
N ILE A 124 17.05 -9.26 0.15
CA ILE A 124 16.29 -9.09 -1.09
C ILE A 124 17.27 -9.13 -2.27
N ARG A 125 16.84 -9.67 -3.41
CA ARG A 125 17.53 -9.49 -4.69
C ARG A 125 16.63 -8.73 -5.65
N LYS A 126 17.06 -7.54 -6.07
CA LYS A 126 16.42 -6.75 -7.13
C LYS A 126 17.03 -7.13 -8.48
N THR A 127 16.20 -7.41 -9.48
CA THR A 127 16.64 -7.60 -10.88
C THR A 127 15.68 -6.91 -11.85
N GLN A 128 16.10 -6.85 -13.11
CA GLN A 128 15.33 -6.29 -14.22
C GLN A 128 15.24 -7.32 -15.34
N VAL A 129 14.03 -7.47 -15.90
CA VAL A 129 13.83 -8.22 -17.14
C VAL A 129 13.96 -7.25 -18.30
N LEU A 130 14.81 -7.58 -19.25
CA LEU A 130 15.03 -6.79 -20.45
C LEU A 130 14.18 -7.35 -21.60
N GLY A 131 13.59 -6.45 -22.39
CA GLY A 131 12.88 -6.82 -23.60
C GLY A 131 13.82 -7.47 -24.62
N ARG A 132 13.29 -8.42 -25.40
CA ARG A 132 14.04 -9.17 -26.42
C ARG A 132 14.32 -8.36 -27.71
N SER A 133 13.76 -7.16 -27.84
CA SER A 133 13.99 -6.31 -29.03
C SER A 133 15.37 -5.65 -28.99
N GLY A 134 15.89 -5.25 -30.15
CA GLY A 134 17.25 -4.69 -30.32
C GLY A 134 17.57 -3.45 -29.47
N GLN A 135 16.58 -2.89 -28.76
CA GLN A 135 16.79 -1.95 -27.67
C GLN A 135 16.47 -2.68 -26.35
N LYS A 136 17.51 -3.00 -25.56
CA LYS A 136 17.43 -3.62 -24.22
C LYS A 136 16.72 -2.72 -23.20
N ARG A 137 15.45 -2.45 -23.40
CA ARG A 137 14.61 -1.68 -22.48
C ARG A 137 14.18 -2.56 -21.34
N VAL A 138 14.19 -2.02 -20.12
CA VAL A 138 13.60 -2.68 -18.95
C VAL A 138 12.09 -2.79 -19.18
N VAL A 139 11.59 -4.02 -19.20
CA VAL A 139 10.15 -4.30 -19.33
C VAL A 139 9.54 -4.62 -17.97
N GLU A 140 10.32 -5.12 -17.03
CA GLU A 140 9.86 -5.47 -15.70
C GLU A 140 10.98 -5.33 -14.65
N HIS A 141 10.59 -4.97 -13.43
CA HIS A 141 11.43 -5.07 -12.25
C HIS A 141 10.91 -6.21 -11.38
N LEU A 142 11.82 -7.07 -10.92
CA LEU A 142 11.52 -8.17 -10.02
C LEU A 142 12.24 -7.95 -8.69
N TYR A 143 11.53 -8.19 -7.59
CA TYR A 143 12.06 -8.11 -6.24
C TYR A 143 11.89 -9.48 -5.59
N PHE A 144 12.97 -10.26 -5.55
CA PHE A 144 13.00 -11.55 -4.90
C PHE A 144 13.24 -11.37 -3.40
N LEU A 145 12.32 -11.87 -2.58
CA LEU A 145 12.56 -12.03 -1.15
C LEU A 145 13.41 -13.29 -0.97
N LEU A 146 14.55 -13.17 -0.29
CA LEU A 146 15.37 -14.32 0.04
C LEU A 146 14.91 -14.92 1.38
N GLU A 147 15.18 -16.21 1.63
CA GLU A 147 14.76 -16.90 2.86
C GLU A 147 15.24 -16.17 4.11
N ARG A 148 16.49 -15.71 4.10
CA ARG A 148 17.04 -14.85 5.18
C ARG A 148 16.23 -13.57 5.38
N GLY A 149 15.76 -12.96 4.30
CA GLY A 149 14.90 -11.77 4.37
C GLY A 149 13.58 -12.04 5.05
N ARG A 150 12.94 -13.18 4.72
CA ARG A 150 11.71 -13.66 5.35
C ARG A 150 11.92 -13.96 6.83
N GLU A 151 13.00 -14.64 7.19
CA GLU A 151 13.35 -14.92 8.58
C GLU A 151 13.48 -13.63 9.39
N VAL A 152 14.23 -12.65 8.88
CA VAL A 152 14.38 -11.33 9.51
C VAL A 152 13.04 -10.61 9.60
N ALA A 153 12.24 -10.57 8.53
CA ALA A 153 10.93 -9.93 8.53
C ALA A 153 10.02 -10.48 9.63
N ARG A 154 10.04 -11.81 9.85
CA ARG A 154 9.20 -12.49 10.84
C ARG A 154 9.73 -12.38 12.27
N SER A 155 11.04 -12.22 12.46
CA SER A 155 11.61 -12.04 13.81
C SER A 155 11.61 -10.57 14.27
N LEU A 156 11.57 -9.60 13.35
CA LEU A 156 11.70 -8.16 13.67
C LEU A 156 10.73 -7.65 14.75
N VAL A 157 9.50 -8.19 14.81
CA VAL A 157 8.51 -7.80 15.83
C VAL A 157 8.93 -8.24 17.24
N GLN A 158 9.67 -9.35 17.36
CA GLN A 158 10.14 -9.85 18.65
C GLN A 158 11.13 -8.85 19.27
N ASP A 159 12.04 -8.30 18.46
CA ASP A 159 13.05 -7.34 18.89
C ASP A 159 12.50 -5.90 18.98
N ALA A 160 11.51 -5.57 18.14
CA ALA A 160 10.90 -4.25 18.07
C ALA A 160 9.37 -4.34 17.95
N PRO A 161 8.64 -4.52 19.06
CA PRO A 161 7.18 -4.67 19.07
C PRO A 161 6.42 -3.50 18.42
N ALA A 162 7.01 -2.30 18.37
CA ALA A 162 6.44 -1.14 17.69
C ALA A 162 6.27 -1.33 16.16
N LEU A 163 6.95 -2.33 15.58
CA LEU A 163 6.83 -2.71 14.17
C LEU A 163 5.58 -3.57 13.87
N GLU A 164 4.90 -4.10 14.89
CA GLU A 164 3.66 -4.88 14.72
C GLU A 164 2.61 -4.11 13.90
N TRP A 165 2.60 -2.78 14.06
CA TRP A 165 1.79 -1.88 13.24
C TRP A 165 2.03 -2.09 11.74
N TYR A 166 3.30 -2.09 11.31
CA TYR A 166 3.66 -2.27 9.91
C TYR A 166 3.25 -3.64 9.42
N VAL A 167 3.49 -4.70 10.20
CA VAL A 167 3.10 -6.08 9.83
C VAL A 167 1.61 -6.18 9.55
N LYS A 168 0.77 -5.72 10.48
CA LYS A 168 -0.69 -5.73 10.30
C LYS A 168 -1.13 -4.91 9.08
N ARG A 169 -0.52 -3.76 8.86
CA ARG A 169 -0.89 -2.84 7.77
C ARG A 169 -0.45 -3.35 6.41
N THR A 170 0.75 -3.94 6.29
CA THR A 170 1.19 -4.55 5.03
C THR A 170 0.34 -5.76 4.67
N GLN A 171 -0.05 -6.58 5.66
CA GLN A 171 -0.96 -7.71 5.44
C GLN A 171 -2.35 -7.24 4.98
N LEU A 172 -2.93 -6.24 5.64
CA LEU A 172 -4.23 -5.66 5.25
C LEU A 172 -4.17 -5.10 3.81
N VAL A 173 -3.14 -4.32 3.49
CA VAL A 173 -2.94 -3.74 2.16
C VAL A 173 -2.82 -4.82 1.08
N VAL A 174 -2.09 -5.91 1.36
CA VAL A 174 -1.94 -7.01 0.40
C VAL A 174 -3.23 -7.80 0.24
N ALA A 175 -3.95 -8.08 1.34
CA ALA A 175 -5.23 -8.79 1.31
C ALA A 175 -6.28 -8.02 0.49
N LEU A 176 -6.34 -6.70 0.66
CA LEU A 176 -7.26 -5.81 -0.06
C LEU A 176 -7.09 -5.86 -1.59
N VAL A 177 -5.89 -6.23 -2.07
CA VAL A 177 -5.61 -6.36 -3.50
C VAL A 177 -5.29 -7.76 -3.95
N ASP A 178 -5.52 -8.76 -3.09
CA ASP A 178 -5.28 -10.12 -3.50
C ASP A 178 -6.29 -10.51 -4.60
N GLY A 179 -5.82 -11.17 -5.64
CA GLY A 179 -6.60 -11.40 -6.87
C GLY A 179 -6.69 -10.21 -7.84
N LEU A 180 -6.21 -9.00 -7.48
CA LEU A 180 -6.20 -7.83 -8.37
C LEU A 180 -4.86 -7.62 -9.07
N GLY A 181 -4.91 -7.37 -10.39
CA GLY A 181 -3.77 -6.99 -11.21
C GLY A 181 -3.37 -5.51 -11.04
N GLY A 182 -2.14 -5.16 -11.43
CA GLY A 182 -1.59 -3.80 -11.23
C GLY A 182 -2.39 -2.65 -11.87
N THR A 183 -3.13 -2.91 -12.95
CA THR A 183 -4.03 -1.94 -13.60
C THR A 183 -5.31 -1.71 -12.79
N GLN A 184 -5.89 -2.75 -12.18
CA GLN A 184 -7.07 -2.63 -11.32
C GLN A 184 -6.74 -1.81 -10.05
N ILE A 185 -5.57 -2.06 -9.46
CA ILE A 185 -5.02 -1.26 -8.34
C ILE A 185 -4.80 0.21 -8.78
N LYS A 186 -4.42 0.44 -10.05
CA LYS A 186 -4.29 1.82 -10.59
C LYS A 186 -5.63 2.54 -10.57
N ASN A 187 -6.65 1.88 -11.10
CA ASN A 187 -7.95 2.50 -11.31
C ASN A 187 -8.55 2.93 -9.96
N ARG A 188 -8.42 2.08 -8.93
CA ARG A 188 -8.83 2.37 -7.54
C ARG A 188 -8.20 3.65 -6.98
N GLN A 189 -6.89 3.84 -7.14
CA GLN A 189 -6.19 5.06 -6.66
C GLN A 189 -6.60 6.34 -7.40
N TYR A 190 -6.96 6.25 -8.68
CA TYR A 190 -7.34 7.41 -9.50
C TYR A 190 -8.81 7.84 -9.29
N LEU A 191 -9.61 7.09 -8.51
CA LEU A 191 -10.99 7.48 -8.20
C LEU A 191 -11.08 8.70 -7.27
N LEU A 192 -9.99 9.05 -6.60
CA LEU A 192 -9.91 10.21 -5.71
C LEU A 192 -9.37 11.44 -6.45
N SER A 193 -10.19 12.49 -6.54
CA SER A 193 -9.83 13.76 -7.18
C SER A 193 -8.55 14.37 -6.59
N ASP A 194 -8.36 14.35 -5.27
CA ASP A 194 -7.17 14.93 -4.63
C ASP A 194 -5.86 14.23 -5.06
N TYR A 195 -5.92 12.94 -5.33
CA TYR A 195 -4.80 12.18 -5.90
C TYR A 195 -4.60 12.49 -7.39
N ALA A 196 -5.70 12.62 -8.14
CA ALA A 196 -5.68 12.93 -9.56
C ALA A 196 -5.17 14.35 -9.84
N ASP A 197 -5.56 15.31 -9.01
CA ASP A 197 -5.31 16.75 -9.14
C ASP A 197 -3.96 17.17 -8.53
N THR A 198 -3.29 16.28 -7.78
CA THR A 198 -1.93 16.54 -7.29
C THR A 198 -1.01 16.87 -8.47
N PRO A 199 -0.36 18.05 -8.52
CA PRO A 199 0.49 18.40 -9.65
C PRO A 199 1.73 17.51 -9.77
N TRP A 200 2.28 17.41 -10.98
CA TRP A 200 3.49 16.61 -11.22
C TRP A 200 4.65 17.07 -10.33
N ARG A 201 5.31 16.09 -9.68
CA ARG A 201 6.42 16.26 -8.73
C ARG A 201 6.07 17.04 -7.46
N GLN A 202 4.79 17.13 -7.10
CA GLN A 202 4.37 17.60 -5.79
C GLN A 202 4.03 16.43 -4.86
N TYR A 203 4.07 16.69 -3.55
CA TYR A 203 3.65 15.70 -2.57
C TYR A 203 2.14 15.52 -2.62
N ILE A 204 1.70 14.26 -2.52
CA ILE A 204 0.28 13.93 -2.44
C ILE A 204 -0.23 14.35 -1.06
N SER A 205 -1.29 15.15 -1.05
CA SER A 205 -1.95 15.63 0.18
C SER A 205 -2.72 14.50 0.88
N PRO A 206 -2.91 14.55 2.20
CA PRO A 206 -3.85 13.66 2.88
C PRO A 206 -5.29 13.95 2.48
N ILE A 207 -6.17 12.99 2.74
CA ILE A 207 -7.63 13.10 2.60
C ILE A 207 -8.36 12.80 3.91
N THR A 208 -7.67 12.88 5.05
CA THR A 208 -8.15 12.41 6.36
C THR A 208 -9.55 12.94 6.71
N GLU A 209 -9.80 14.25 6.55
CA GLU A 209 -11.10 14.83 6.86
C GLU A 209 -12.21 14.41 5.88
N GLN A 210 -11.88 14.27 4.59
CA GLN A 210 -12.79 13.73 3.59
C GLN A 210 -13.15 12.27 3.90
N ALA A 211 -12.16 11.45 4.23
CA ALA A 211 -12.35 10.05 4.59
C ALA A 211 -13.20 9.91 5.86
N ARG A 212 -12.95 10.72 6.89
CA ARG A 212 -13.78 10.78 8.11
C ARG A 212 -15.22 11.19 7.81
N ALA A 213 -15.42 12.18 6.95
CA ALA A 213 -16.76 12.61 6.55
C ALA A 213 -17.53 11.50 5.82
N ARG A 214 -16.87 10.80 4.88
CA ARG A 214 -17.46 9.67 4.17
C ARG A 214 -17.78 8.50 5.10
N LEU A 215 -16.88 8.17 6.03
CA LEU A 215 -17.11 7.08 6.99
C LEU A 215 -18.36 7.34 7.83
N ARG A 216 -18.57 8.58 8.29
CA ARG A 216 -19.79 8.96 9.03
C ARG A 216 -21.06 8.75 8.19
N GLN A 217 -21.03 9.10 6.90
CA GLN A 217 -22.17 8.92 6.00
C GLN A 217 -22.51 7.44 5.80
N LEU A 218 -21.50 6.60 5.53
CA LEU A 218 -21.69 5.16 5.33
C LEU A 218 -22.20 4.46 6.60
N LYS A 219 -21.65 4.81 7.77
CA LYS A 219 -22.13 4.29 9.06
C LYS A 219 -23.57 4.69 9.35
N ALA A 220 -23.96 5.93 9.03
CA ALA A 220 -25.33 6.39 9.21
C ALA A 220 -26.29 5.63 8.28
N ALA A 221 -25.93 5.46 7.00
CA ALA A 221 -26.73 4.70 6.04
C ALA A 221 -26.91 3.23 6.44
N ALA A 222 -25.86 2.59 6.97
CA ALA A 222 -25.92 1.20 7.46
C ALA A 222 -26.81 1.02 8.71
N GLN A 223 -27.02 2.08 9.49
CA GLN A 223 -27.86 2.05 10.71
C GLN A 223 -29.32 2.43 10.44
N MET A 224 -29.67 2.90 9.24
CA MET A 224 -31.05 3.21 8.89
C MET A 224 -31.85 1.90 8.71
N PRO A 225 -32.92 1.67 9.47
CA PRO A 225 -33.78 0.50 9.25
C PRO A 225 -34.45 0.60 7.87
N VAL A 226 -34.52 -0.53 7.16
CA VAL A 226 -35.31 -0.68 5.93
C VAL A 226 -36.80 -0.64 6.32
N SER A 227 -37.35 0.54 6.53
CA SER A 227 -38.77 0.74 6.81
C SER A 227 -39.21 2.10 6.28
N ASP A 228 -39.49 2.15 4.98
CA ASP A 228 -40.56 2.95 4.35
C ASP A 228 -40.40 2.95 2.81
N VAL A 229 -40.89 1.91 2.14
CA VAL A 229 -41.19 1.96 0.68
C VAL A 229 -42.55 1.31 0.36
N ALA A 230 -43.35 0.90 1.36
CA ALA A 230 -44.61 0.22 1.09
C ALA A 230 -45.75 0.74 1.97
N GLN A 231 -46.08 2.03 1.88
CA GLN A 231 -47.35 2.55 2.39
C GLN A 231 -47.80 3.86 1.73
N GLU A 232 -47.76 3.95 0.40
CA GLU A 232 -48.60 4.89 -0.37
C GLU A 232 -49.17 4.19 -1.61
N ALA A 233 -50.04 3.21 -1.36
CA ALA A 233 -51.01 2.74 -2.33
C ALA A 233 -52.18 2.10 -1.56
N SER A 234 -53.02 2.95 -0.96
CA SER A 234 -54.37 2.56 -0.59
C SER A 234 -55.33 3.74 -0.69
#